data_AF-A0A2V9QBG2-F1
#
_entry.id   AF-A0A2V9QBG2-F1
#
_cell.length_a   1.000
_cell.length_b   1.000
_cell.length_c   1.000
_cell.angle_alpha   90.00
_cell.angle_beta   90.00
_cell.angle_gamma   90.00
#
_symmetry.space_group_name_H-M   'P 1'
#
loop_
_entity.id
_entity.type
_entity.pdbx_description
1 polymer ?
#
loop_
_entity_poly.entity_id
_entity_poly.type
_entity_poly.pdbx_seq_one_letter_code
_entity_poly.pdbx_strand_id
1 'polypeptide(L)'
;MGFVGSDFFHGHGYLFRQGRFTFIDFPGALGTFPTMVIDSRRIVGAYFDTNATLHGFMLRNGEFSTINFPDSTDTWITGINPRGDSVGFYHSKDGNMHGFVLSKGNFVSIDFPGAVSTVANGIDPEGDVVGFYATPDGHTHGYFLAEISD
;
A
#
# COMPACT_ATOMS: atom_id res chain seq x y z
N MET A 1 3.80 12.50 17.21
CA MET A 1 3.21 11.40 16.44
C MET A 1 2.02 11.94 15.66
N GLY A 2 1.78 11.47 14.44
CA GLY A 2 0.63 11.85 13.62
C GLY A 2 0.05 10.62 12.95
N PHE A 3 -1.18 10.72 12.45
CA PHE A 3 -1.88 9.61 11.78
C PHE A 3 -2.50 10.10 10.49
N VAL A 4 -2.82 9.16 9.61
CA VAL A 4 -3.48 9.44 8.33
C VAL A 4 -4.82 8.72 8.24
N GLY A 5 -5.72 9.23 7.40
CA GLY A 5 -7.00 8.60 7.08
C GLY A 5 -7.69 9.30 5.92
N SER A 6 -8.92 8.87 5.62
CA SER A 6 -9.76 9.47 4.58
C SER A 6 -11.16 9.80 5.07
N ASP A 7 -11.85 10.75 4.42
CA ASP A 7 -13.28 10.99 4.63
C ASP A 7 -14.17 10.26 3.60
N PHE A 8 -15.45 10.07 3.95
CA PHE A 8 -16.38 9.20 3.21
C PHE A 8 -17.10 9.89 2.02
N PHE A 9 -17.08 11.22 1.92
CA PHE A 9 -17.92 11.92 0.95
C PHE A 9 -17.18 12.36 -0.31
N HIS A 10 -15.84 12.45 -0.29
CA HIS A 10 -15.05 12.74 -1.49
C HIS A 10 -13.71 12.00 -1.51
N GLY A 11 -13.44 11.13 -0.52
CA GLY A 11 -12.20 10.37 -0.45
C GLY A 11 -10.98 11.24 -0.20
N HIS A 12 -11.10 12.39 0.47
CA HIS A 12 -9.92 13.22 0.76
C HIS A 12 -9.00 12.51 1.75
N GLY A 13 -7.70 12.56 1.50
CA GLY A 13 -6.69 12.08 2.43
C GLY A 13 -6.36 13.17 3.45
N TYR A 14 -6.15 12.81 4.72
CA TYR A 14 -5.70 13.77 5.74
C TYR A 14 -4.52 13.27 6.55
N LEU A 15 -3.69 14.20 7.02
CA LEU A 15 -2.68 14.03 8.05
C LEU A 15 -3.13 14.80 9.30
N PHE A 16 -3.26 14.10 10.43
CA PHE A 16 -3.46 14.71 11.74
C PHE A 16 -2.14 14.85 12.48
N ARG A 17 -1.75 16.08 12.84
CA ARG A 17 -0.53 16.36 13.60
C ARG A 17 -0.70 17.59 14.48
N GLN A 18 -0.27 17.49 15.75
CA GLN A 18 -0.30 18.61 16.71
C GLN A 18 -1.67 19.29 16.82
N GLY A 19 -2.76 18.51 16.80
CA GLY A 19 -4.12 19.02 16.91
C GLY A 19 -4.71 19.60 15.61
N ARG A 20 -3.99 19.52 14.49
CA ARG A 20 -4.41 20.05 13.19
C ARG A 20 -4.53 18.96 12.13
N PHE A 21 -5.62 19.00 11.37
CA PHE A 21 -5.79 18.24 10.13
C PHE A 21 -5.24 19.03 8.94
N THR A 22 -4.53 18.35 8.05
CA THR A 22 -4.05 18.88 6.77
C THR A 22 -4.43 17.89 5.68
N PHE A 23 -5.09 18.37 4.62
CA PHE A 23 -5.40 17.53 3.47
C PHE A 23 -4.12 17.16 2.72
N ILE A 24 -4.08 15.92 2.24
CA ILE A 24 -2.99 15.33 1.47
C ILE A 24 -3.59 14.63 0.27
N ASP A 25 -4.17 15.41 -0.63
CA ASP A 25 -4.83 14.91 -1.82
C ASP A 25 -3.84 14.77 -2.97
N PHE A 26 -3.83 13.59 -3.58
CA PHE A 26 -3.11 13.36 -4.81
C PHE A 26 -3.66 14.29 -5.90
N PRO A 27 -2.84 15.09 -6.61
CA PRO A 27 -3.32 16.05 -7.59
C PRO A 27 -4.17 15.42 -8.69
N GLY A 28 -5.41 15.90 -8.82
CA GLY A 28 -6.36 15.43 -9.85
C GLY A 28 -7.01 14.08 -9.56
N ALA A 29 -6.76 13.47 -8.40
CA ALA A 29 -7.41 12.22 -8.01
C ALA A 29 -8.89 12.41 -7.66
N LEU A 30 -9.70 11.38 -7.90
CA LEU A 30 -11.08 11.29 -7.43
C LEU A 30 -11.17 10.96 -5.92
N GLY A 31 -10.09 10.41 -5.37
CA GLY A 31 -9.96 10.12 -3.94
C GLY A 31 -8.52 9.69 -3.61
N THR A 32 -8.06 10.01 -2.41
CA THR A 32 -6.75 9.70 -1.85
C THR A 32 -6.90 9.00 -0.50
N PHE A 33 -6.36 7.79 -0.41
CA PHE A 33 -6.49 6.88 0.72
C PHE A 33 -5.10 6.60 1.33
N PRO A 34 -4.58 7.51 2.17
CA PRO A 34 -3.33 7.28 2.85
C PRO A 34 -3.49 6.15 3.86
N THR A 35 -2.58 5.18 3.81
CA THR A 35 -2.63 3.97 4.65
C THR A 35 -1.63 4.02 5.80
N MET A 36 -0.40 4.47 5.53
CA MET A 36 0.66 4.51 6.55
C MET A 36 1.46 5.80 6.48
N VAL A 37 1.81 6.32 7.66
CA VAL A 37 2.75 7.43 7.84
C VAL A 37 3.90 6.96 8.73
N ILE A 38 5.13 7.05 8.22
CA ILE A 38 6.32 6.71 9.01
C ILE A 38 6.92 7.93 9.69
N ASP A 39 6.90 9.07 9.00
CA ASP A 39 7.27 10.37 9.54
C ASP A 39 6.49 11.47 8.82
N SER A 40 6.61 12.72 9.28
CA SER A 40 5.85 13.84 8.74
C SER A 40 6.12 14.15 7.26
N ARG A 41 7.04 13.44 6.61
CA ARG A 41 7.42 13.63 5.21
C ARG A 41 7.28 12.37 4.37
N ARG A 42 6.83 11.23 4.91
CA ARG A 42 6.67 9.98 4.17
C ARG A 42 5.34 9.31 4.51
N ILE A 43 4.47 9.28 3.51
CA ILE A 43 3.12 8.69 3.59
C ILE A 43 2.94 7.81 2.36
N VAL A 44 2.38 6.62 2.54
CA VAL A 44 2.00 5.71 1.46
C VAL A 44 0.50 5.43 1.50
N GLY A 45 -0.04 5.00 0.36
CA GLY A 45 -1.44 4.61 0.25
C GLY A 45 -1.81 4.36 -1.20
N ALA A 46 -3.09 4.62 -1.51
CA ALA A 46 -3.61 4.54 -2.86
C ALA A 46 -4.46 5.78 -3.23
N TYR A 47 -4.65 6.03 -4.52
CA TYR A 47 -5.55 7.04 -5.03
C TYR A 47 -6.31 6.51 -6.26
N PHE A 48 -7.51 7.04 -6.49
CA PHE A 48 -8.25 6.82 -7.73
C PHE A 48 -7.92 7.90 -8.75
N ASP A 49 -7.50 7.52 -9.94
CA ASP A 49 -7.41 8.45 -11.07
C ASP A 49 -8.81 8.84 -11.60
N THR A 50 -8.86 9.69 -12.61
CA THR A 50 -10.12 10.13 -13.24
C THR A 50 -10.88 9.01 -13.96
N ASN A 51 -10.23 7.86 -14.21
CA ASN A 51 -10.83 6.67 -14.80
C ASN A 51 -11.28 5.65 -13.73
N ALA A 52 -11.22 6.02 -12.45
CA ALA A 52 -11.48 5.14 -11.30
C ALA A 52 -10.53 3.92 -11.23
N THR A 53 -9.32 4.04 -11.79
CA THR A 53 -8.24 3.06 -11.62
C THR A 53 -7.51 3.32 -10.32
N LEU A 54 -7.22 2.28 -9.54
CA LEU A 54 -6.53 2.43 -8.27
C LEU A 54 -5.01 2.34 -8.45
N HIS A 55 -4.32 3.39 -8.00
CA HIS A 55 -2.87 3.48 -8.07
C HIS A 55 -2.27 3.59 -6.68
N GLY A 56 -1.10 2.98 -6.48
CA GLY A 56 -0.31 3.21 -5.29
C GLY A 56 0.35 4.60 -5.34
N PHE A 57 0.56 5.22 -4.18
CA PHE A 57 1.36 6.43 -4.10
C PHE A 57 2.34 6.42 -2.94
N MET A 58 3.39 7.22 -3.11
CA MET A 58 4.25 7.72 -2.03
C MET A 58 4.21 9.25 -2.05
N LEU A 59 3.95 9.85 -0.90
CA LEU A 59 4.16 11.27 -0.66
C LEU A 59 5.48 11.44 0.08
N ARG A 60 6.47 12.04 -0.58
CA ARG A 60 7.79 12.32 0.00
C ARG A 60 8.10 13.81 -0.06
N ASN A 61 8.34 14.42 1.10
CA ASN A 61 8.68 15.86 1.20
C ASN A 61 7.66 16.80 0.52
N GLY A 62 6.37 16.42 0.51
CA GLY A 62 5.30 17.21 -0.13
C GLY A 62 5.11 16.93 -1.62
N GLU A 63 5.88 16.01 -2.19
CA GLU A 63 5.76 15.58 -3.59
C GLU A 63 5.17 14.18 -3.68
N PHE A 64 4.15 14.00 -4.51
CA PHE A 64 3.55 12.70 -4.80
C PHE A 64 4.28 12.00 -5.94
N SER A 65 4.50 10.71 -5.79
CA SER A 65 4.90 9.81 -6.86
C SER A 65 3.94 8.63 -6.95
N THR A 66 3.47 8.32 -8.16
CA THR A 66 2.71 7.10 -8.45
C THR A 66 3.61 5.89 -8.42
N ILE A 67 3.15 4.82 -7.79
CA ILE A 67 3.82 3.52 -7.73
C ILE A 67 2.79 2.47 -8.14
N ASN A 68 3.05 1.83 -9.28
CA ASN A 68 2.24 0.73 -9.80
C ASN A 68 3.12 -0.51 -9.93
N PHE A 69 2.61 -1.66 -9.48
CA PHE A 69 3.20 -2.94 -9.82
C PHE A 69 3.12 -3.14 -11.34
N PRO A 70 4.19 -3.61 -12.02
CA PRO A 70 4.20 -3.81 -13.47
C PRO A 70 3.03 -4.68 -13.96
N ASP A 71 2.36 -4.27 -15.04
CA ASP A 71 1.23 -4.99 -15.65
C ASP A 71 -0.02 -5.22 -14.76
N SER A 72 -0.06 -4.63 -13.56
CA SER A 72 -1.24 -4.67 -12.69
C SER A 72 -2.40 -3.82 -13.21
N THR A 73 -3.62 -4.18 -12.82
CA THR A 73 -4.82 -3.33 -13.01
C THR A 73 -4.98 -2.35 -11.86
N ASP A 74 -4.61 -2.77 -10.65
CA ASP A 74 -4.68 -1.96 -9.44
C ASP A 74 -3.44 -2.22 -8.58
N THR A 75 -2.98 -1.17 -7.88
CA THR A 75 -1.91 -1.29 -6.88
C THR A 75 -2.29 -0.52 -5.62
N TRP A 76 -2.08 -1.13 -4.45
CA TRP A 76 -2.26 -0.48 -3.15
C TRP A 76 -1.02 -0.71 -2.28
N ILE A 77 -0.40 0.36 -1.77
CA ILE A 77 0.69 0.27 -0.79
C ILE A 77 0.12 0.35 0.62
N THR A 78 0.29 -0.71 1.42
CA THR A 78 -0.27 -0.78 2.77
C THR A 78 0.75 -0.49 3.85
N GLY A 79 2.04 -0.72 3.57
CA GLY A 79 3.12 -0.57 4.55
C GLY A 79 4.39 0.01 3.96
N ILE A 80 5.19 0.65 4.81
CA ILE A 80 6.52 1.17 4.49
C ILE A 80 7.42 1.12 5.74
N ASN A 81 8.67 0.70 5.58
CA ASN A 81 9.66 0.69 6.66
C ASN A 81 10.63 1.91 6.60
N PRO A 82 11.48 2.13 7.62
CA PRO A 82 12.43 3.25 7.64
C PRO A 82 13.40 3.29 6.46
N ARG A 83 13.75 2.14 5.87
CA ARG A 83 14.63 2.01 4.71
C ARG A 83 13.96 2.46 3.41
N GLY A 84 12.63 2.56 3.42
CA GLY A 84 11.81 2.88 2.25
C GLY A 84 11.31 1.66 1.50
N ASP A 85 11.56 0.45 2.01
CA ASP A 85 10.94 -0.75 1.48
C ASP A 85 9.43 -0.66 1.77
N SER A 86 8.63 -0.99 0.77
CA SER A 86 7.18 -0.88 0.83
C SER A 86 6.53 -2.22 0.56
N VAL A 87 5.37 -2.47 1.17
CA VAL A 87 4.57 -3.67 0.91
C VAL A 87 3.14 -3.29 0.57
N GLY A 88 2.44 -4.22 -0.05
CA GLY A 88 1.05 -4.05 -0.37
C GLY A 88 0.49 -5.20 -1.17
N PHE A 89 -0.50 -4.89 -2.00
CA PHE A 89 -1.09 -5.84 -2.92
C PHE A 89 -1.38 -5.20 -4.28
N TYR A 90 -1.48 -6.05 -5.30
CA TYR A 90 -1.89 -5.66 -6.64
C TYR A 90 -2.90 -6.65 -7.20
N HIS A 91 -3.69 -6.20 -8.17
CA HIS A 91 -4.52 -7.08 -9.00
C HIS A 91 -3.85 -7.32 -10.34
N SER A 92 -3.78 -8.58 -10.76
CA SER A 92 -3.41 -8.96 -12.12
C SER A 92 -4.63 -8.91 -13.04
N LYS A 93 -4.40 -9.00 -14.36
CA LYS A 93 -5.45 -8.90 -15.39
C LYS A 93 -6.53 -9.99 -15.32
N ASP A 94 -6.23 -11.11 -14.66
CA ASP A 94 -7.17 -12.20 -14.40
C ASP A 94 -8.03 -11.96 -13.14
N GLY A 95 -7.82 -10.84 -12.44
CA GLY A 95 -8.56 -10.44 -11.24
C GLY A 95 -8.02 -11.03 -9.94
N ASN A 96 -6.92 -11.80 -9.98
CA ASN A 96 -6.30 -12.35 -8.78
C ASN A 96 -5.56 -11.26 -8.00
N MET A 97 -5.59 -11.38 -6.66
CA MET A 97 -4.93 -10.45 -5.76
C MET A 97 -3.65 -11.05 -5.20
N HIS A 98 -2.54 -10.35 -5.41
CA HIS A 98 -1.19 -10.79 -5.09
C HIS A 98 -0.55 -9.82 -4.09
N GLY A 99 0.23 -10.35 -3.14
CA GLY A 99 1.04 -9.51 -2.26
C GLY A 99 2.30 -9.03 -3.00
N PHE A 100 2.96 -7.97 -2.52
CA PHE A 100 4.28 -7.62 -3.03
C PHE A 100 5.17 -6.97 -1.97
N VAL A 101 6.49 -7.04 -2.23
CA VAL A 101 7.51 -6.15 -1.65
C VAL A 101 8.09 -5.29 -2.76
N LEU A 102 8.27 -4.00 -2.49
CA LEU A 102 9.02 -3.05 -3.30
C LEU A 102 10.27 -2.65 -2.52
N SER A 103 11.45 -3.09 -2.96
CA SER A 103 12.73 -2.71 -2.36
C SER A 103 13.70 -2.25 -3.45
N LYS A 104 14.38 -1.12 -3.19
CA LYS A 104 15.36 -0.51 -4.12
C LYS A 104 14.84 -0.35 -5.57
N GLY A 105 13.53 -0.13 -5.72
CA GLY A 105 12.87 0.03 -7.03
C GLY A 105 12.46 -1.27 -7.72
N ASN A 106 12.73 -2.44 -7.11
CA ASN A 106 12.35 -3.74 -7.64
C ASN A 106 11.14 -4.30 -6.89
N PHE A 107 10.16 -4.77 -7.66
CA PHE A 107 9.02 -5.49 -7.13
C PHE A 107 9.28 -6.98 -7.06
N VAL A 108 8.87 -7.61 -5.96
CA VAL A 108 8.82 -9.06 -5.77
C VAL A 108 7.39 -9.43 -5.40
N SER A 109 6.76 -10.34 -6.15
CA SER A 109 5.44 -10.87 -5.81
C SER A 109 5.54 -11.79 -4.60
N ILE A 110 4.53 -11.73 -3.73
CA ILE A 110 4.32 -12.68 -2.64
C ILE A 110 3.01 -13.41 -2.91
N ASP A 111 3.13 -14.71 -3.18
CA ASP A 111 2.03 -15.62 -3.43
C ASP A 111 2.05 -16.77 -2.44
N PHE A 112 1.06 -16.81 -1.53
CA PHE A 112 0.98 -17.91 -0.59
C PHE A 112 0.51 -19.19 -1.31
N PRO A 113 1.20 -20.34 -1.16
CA PRO A 113 0.85 -21.56 -1.88
C PRO A 113 -0.59 -22.01 -1.63
N GLY A 114 -1.36 -22.19 -2.71
CA GLY A 114 -2.76 -22.62 -2.64
C GLY A 114 -3.76 -21.53 -2.24
N ALA A 115 -3.32 -20.28 -2.09
CA ALA A 115 -4.20 -19.16 -1.84
C ALA A 115 -4.90 -18.67 -3.12
N VAL A 116 -6.10 -18.14 -2.96
CA VAL A 116 -6.83 -17.38 -4.01
C VAL A 116 -6.58 -15.88 -3.91
N SER A 117 -6.06 -15.42 -2.78
CA SER A 117 -5.58 -14.05 -2.62
C SER A 117 -4.49 -13.97 -1.55
N THR A 118 -3.49 -13.12 -1.79
CA THR A 118 -2.43 -12.81 -0.82
C THR A 118 -2.32 -11.31 -0.65
N VAL A 119 -2.20 -10.85 0.59
CA VAL A 119 -1.98 -9.44 0.93
C VAL A 119 -0.77 -9.34 1.85
N ALA A 120 0.22 -8.53 1.49
CA ALA A 120 1.25 -8.08 2.43
C ALA A 120 0.73 -6.82 3.11
N ASN A 121 0.58 -6.83 4.43
CA ASN A 121 -0.11 -5.77 5.17
C ASN A 121 0.88 -4.82 5.86
N GLY A 122 1.91 -5.37 6.51
CA GLY A 122 2.92 -4.63 7.26
C GLY A 122 4.32 -5.14 7.00
N ILE A 123 5.30 -4.27 7.19
CA ILE A 123 6.73 -4.55 7.06
C ILE A 123 7.48 -3.88 8.21
N ASP A 124 8.44 -4.58 8.80
CA ASP A 124 9.26 -4.05 9.89
C ASP A 124 10.59 -3.45 9.40
N PRO A 125 11.40 -2.84 10.29
CA PRO A 125 12.68 -2.25 9.93
C PRO A 125 13.73 -3.24 9.42
N GLU A 126 13.60 -4.52 9.74
CA GLU A 126 14.44 -5.63 9.32
C GLU A 126 14.04 -6.13 7.92
N GLY A 127 12.79 -5.91 7.51
CA GLY A 127 12.26 -6.32 6.21
C GLY A 127 11.33 -7.53 6.30
N ASP A 128 11.01 -7.96 7.52
CA ASP A 128 10.04 -9.03 7.74
C ASP A 128 8.64 -8.51 7.44
N VAL A 129 7.84 -9.35 6.79
CA VAL A 129 6.51 -9.02 6.28
C VAL A 129 5.46 -9.83 7.02
N VAL A 130 4.40 -9.15 7.45
CA VAL A 130 3.17 -9.77 7.94
C VAL A 130 2.03 -9.49 6.99
N GLY A 131 1.13 -10.45 6.87
CA GLY A 131 -0.01 -10.34 5.97
C GLY A 131 -1.06 -11.39 6.22
N PHE A 132 -1.98 -11.51 5.27
CA PHE A 132 -2.98 -12.55 5.26
C PHE A 132 -3.19 -13.10 3.86
N TYR A 133 -3.70 -14.32 3.78
CA TYR A 133 -4.10 -14.97 2.55
C TYR A 133 -5.45 -15.63 2.73
N ALA A 134 -6.21 -15.77 1.64
CA ALA A 134 -7.47 -16.51 1.62
C ALA A 134 -7.33 -17.81 0.84
N THR A 135 -7.96 -18.87 1.32
CA THR A 135 -8.01 -20.18 0.67
C THR A 135 -9.32 -20.37 -0.11
N PRO A 136 -9.39 -21.32 -1.07
CA PRO A 136 -10.59 -21.55 -1.88
C PRO A 136 -11.86 -21.91 -1.09
N ASP A 137 -11.72 -22.38 0.15
CA ASP A 137 -12.82 -22.69 1.07
C ASP A 137 -13.37 -21.44 1.81
N GLY A 138 -12.82 -20.26 1.52
CA GLY A 138 -13.26 -18.98 2.06
C GLY A 138 -12.66 -18.62 3.42
N HIS A 139 -11.69 -19.39 3.93
CA HIS A 139 -10.98 -19.06 5.16
C HIS A 139 -9.83 -18.09 4.92
N THR A 140 -9.61 -17.20 5.90
CA THR A 140 -8.49 -16.24 5.90
C THR A 140 -7.49 -16.63 6.97
N HIS A 141 -6.22 -16.62 6.61
CA HIS A 141 -5.11 -17.01 7.46
C HIS A 141 -4.07 -15.89 7.50
N GLY A 142 -3.49 -15.64 8.68
CA GLY A 142 -2.32 -14.76 8.79
C GLY A 142 -1.04 -15.49 8.38
N TYR A 143 -0.06 -14.76 7.86
CA TYR A 143 1.28 -15.28 7.62
C TYR A 143 2.36 -14.30 8.08
N PHE A 144 3.55 -14.84 8.29
CA PHE A 144 4.80 -14.13 8.50
C PHE A 144 5.81 -14.62 7.47
N LEU A 145 6.48 -13.70 6.80
CA LEU A 145 7.53 -13.95 5.84
C LEU A 145 8.79 -13.21 6.31
N ALA A 146 9.82 -13.96 6.68
CA ALA A 146 11.12 -13.37 7.00
C ALA A 146 11.72 -12.70 5.74
N GLU A 147 12.57 -11.69 5.96
CA GLU A 147 13.21 -10.89 4.89
C GLU A 147 13.55 -11.74 3.66
N ILE A 148 13.07 -11.29 2.49
CA ILE A 148 13.45 -11.89 1.21
C ILE A 148 14.88 -11.42 0.91
N SER A 149 15.87 -12.18 1.35
CA SER A 149 17.26 -11.95 0.97
C SER A 149 17.45 -12.25 -0.54
N ASP A 150 18.00 -11.29 -1.28
CA ASP A 150 18.44 -11.44 -2.68
C ASP A 150 19.35 -12.67 -2.89
#